data_AF-F3QJ80-F1
#
_entry.id   AF-F3QJ80-F1
#
_cell.length_a   1.000
_cell.length_b   1.000
_cell.length_c   1.000
_cell.angle_alpha   90.00
_cell.angle_beta   90.00
_cell.angle_gamma   90.00
#
_symmetry.space_group_name_H-M   'P 1'
#
loop_
_entity.id
_entity.type
_entity.pdbx_description
1 polymer ?
#
loop_
_entity_poly.entity_id
_entity_poly.type
_entity_poly.pdbx_seq_one_letter_code
_entity_poly.pdbx_strand_id
1 'polypeptide(L)'
;MPRNKKPRKKFTCRRIEIPRISEERIDVIIDTMTNVGFSVELKLPNGTFDRDDMRALADFSNLTGVTFNELGEDRLSEEDLISSNELQCALSDSLTSLYLRTYKNKAKFYVPTGEELKTIQEAVTFFLPVMEEIVKDSPKLIIKFWNKTKNLMTRPDGAYNGVKVSSYE
;
A
#
# COMPACT_ATOMS: atom_id res chain seq x y z
N MET A 1 39.22 -39.23 -17.31
CA MET A 1 37.77 -39.42 -17.07
C MET A 1 37.34 -38.53 -15.91
N PRO A 2 36.45 -37.55 -16.07
CA PRO A 2 36.07 -36.68 -14.96
C PRO A 2 35.00 -37.34 -14.07
N ARG A 3 35.21 -37.21 -12.77
CA ARG A 3 34.51 -37.87 -11.65
C ARG A 3 33.07 -37.39 -11.46
N ASN A 4 32.17 -38.36 -11.28
CA ASN A 4 31.06 -38.43 -10.33
C ASN A 4 30.31 -37.10 -10.01
N LYS A 5 29.35 -36.71 -10.86
CA LYS A 5 28.32 -35.71 -10.50
C LYS A 5 27.34 -36.36 -9.52
N LYS A 6 27.38 -35.97 -8.24
CA LYS A 6 26.35 -36.36 -7.25
C LYS A 6 24.95 -36.02 -7.79
N PRO A 7 23.95 -36.89 -7.60
CA PRO A 7 22.59 -36.61 -8.08
C PRO A 7 22.06 -35.33 -7.42
N ARG A 8 21.57 -34.39 -8.24
CA ARG A 8 20.96 -33.16 -7.73
C ARG A 8 19.73 -33.53 -6.89
N LYS A 9 19.65 -33.04 -5.64
CA LYS A 9 18.44 -33.18 -4.81
C LYS A 9 17.24 -32.63 -5.58
N LYS A 10 16.15 -33.41 -5.67
CA LYS A 10 14.89 -32.95 -6.25
C LYS A 10 14.42 -31.70 -5.51
N PHE A 11 14.13 -30.63 -6.26
CA PHE A 11 13.52 -29.42 -5.70
C PHE A 11 12.16 -29.80 -5.10
N THR A 12 12.03 -29.68 -3.78
CA THR A 12 10.76 -29.83 -3.08
C THR A 12 10.21 -28.44 -2.84
N CYS A 13 9.17 -28.07 -3.59
CA CYS A 13 8.45 -26.83 -3.35
C CYS A 13 7.82 -26.94 -1.95
N ARG A 14 8.32 -26.17 -0.98
CA ARG A 14 7.72 -26.10 0.36
C ARG A 14 6.31 -25.55 0.18
N ARG A 15 5.28 -26.29 0.61
CA ARG A 15 3.93 -25.74 0.74
C ARG A 15 4.01 -24.55 1.68
N ILE A 16 3.74 -23.36 1.17
CA ILE A 16 3.57 -22.17 2.00
C ILE A 16 2.25 -22.39 2.75
N GLU A 17 2.35 -22.75 4.03
CA GLU A 17 1.18 -22.80 4.90
C GLU A 17 0.68 -21.36 5.06
N ILE A 18 -0.48 -21.07 4.48
CA ILE A 18 -1.20 -19.82 4.76
C ILE A 18 -1.59 -19.92 6.24
N PRO A 19 -1.08 -19.03 7.12
CA PRO A 19 -1.42 -19.08 8.54
C PRO A 19 -2.95 -19.06 8.69
N ARG A 20 -3.49 -19.79 9.66
CA ARG A 20 -4.90 -19.59 10.08
C ARG A 20 -5.03 -18.12 10.48
N ILE A 21 -5.66 -17.32 9.64
CA ILE A 21 -5.88 -15.91 9.92
C ILE A 21 -7.17 -15.79 10.73
N SER A 22 -7.10 -15.14 11.88
CA SER A 22 -8.29 -14.82 12.69
C SER A 22 -9.12 -13.74 11.99
N GLU A 23 -10.45 -13.90 12.04
CA GLU A 23 -11.41 -12.92 11.51
C GLU A 23 -11.20 -11.53 12.11
N GLU A 24 -10.80 -11.45 13.39
CA GLU A 24 -10.42 -10.21 14.07
C GLU A 24 -9.35 -9.39 13.33
N ARG A 25 -8.42 -10.03 12.60
CA ARG A 25 -7.39 -9.31 11.84
C ARG A 25 -7.93 -8.71 10.55
N ILE A 26 -9.02 -9.27 10.01
CA ILE A 26 -9.70 -8.75 8.83
C ILE A 26 -10.41 -7.47 9.23
N ASP A 27 -11.16 -7.50 10.33
CA ASP A 27 -11.90 -6.36 10.85
C ASP A 27 -10.96 -5.18 11.16
N VAL A 28 -9.80 -5.44 11.77
CA VAL A 28 -8.79 -4.39 12.02
C VAL A 28 -8.29 -3.76 10.71
N ILE A 29 -8.08 -4.54 9.65
CA ILE A 29 -7.62 -3.98 8.36
C ILE A 29 -8.73 -3.14 7.73
N ILE A 30 -9.98 -3.63 7.77
CA ILE A 30 -11.16 -2.89 7.29
C ILE A 30 -11.29 -1.56 8.03
N ASP A 31 -11.31 -1.60 9.37
CA ASP A 31 -11.41 -0.41 10.21
C ASP A 31 -10.28 0.57 9.91
N THR A 32 -9.06 0.08 9.69
CA THR A 32 -7.92 0.93 9.32
C THR A 32 -8.18 1.64 7.99
N MET A 33 -8.68 0.94 6.97
CA MET A 33 -8.98 1.51 5.65
C MET A 33 -10.11 2.55 5.71
N THR A 34 -11.20 2.24 6.42
CA THR A 34 -12.32 3.17 6.59
C THR A 34 -11.90 4.40 7.38
N ASN A 35 -11.06 4.24 8.41
CA ASN A 35 -10.54 5.36 9.20
C ASN A 35 -9.57 6.26 8.41
N VAL A 36 -8.88 5.72 7.39
CA VAL A 36 -8.04 6.53 6.49
C VAL A 36 -8.87 7.52 5.70
N GLY A 37 -10.02 7.08 5.13
CA GLY A 37 -10.96 7.96 4.43
C GLY A 37 -11.37 9.16 5.30
N PHE A 38 -11.87 8.88 6.50
CA PHE A 38 -12.24 9.92 7.46
C PHE A 38 -11.09 10.86 7.83
N SER A 39 -9.89 10.32 8.03
CA SER A 39 -8.72 11.12 8.43
C SER A 39 -8.27 12.06 7.31
N VAL A 40 -8.31 11.60 6.06
CA VAL A 40 -7.98 12.40 4.89
C VAL A 40 -9.02 13.49 4.62
N GLU A 41 -10.30 13.22 4.85
CA GLU A 41 -11.35 14.21 4.64
C GLU A 41 -11.43 15.25 5.76
N LEU A 42 -11.26 14.85 7.03
CA LEU A 42 -11.51 15.72 8.18
C LEU A 42 -10.24 16.24 8.83
N LYS A 43 -9.23 15.39 9.08
CA LYS A 43 -8.06 15.79 9.85
C LYS A 43 -7.01 16.50 9.00
N LEU A 44 -6.82 16.01 7.77
CA LEU A 44 -5.79 16.50 6.85
C LEU A 44 -6.01 17.97 6.43
N PRO A 45 -7.23 18.42 6.06
CA PRO A 45 -7.47 19.84 5.75
C PRO A 45 -7.38 20.73 7.00
N ASN A 46 -7.75 20.20 8.16
CA ASN A 46 -7.75 20.93 9.43
C ASN A 46 -6.36 21.01 10.08
N GLY A 47 -5.32 20.42 9.48
CA GLY A 47 -3.96 20.45 10.02
C GLY A 47 -3.80 19.72 11.35
N THR A 48 -4.70 18.78 11.66
CA THR A 48 -4.66 17.93 12.87
C THR A 48 -4.17 16.52 12.58
N PHE A 49 -3.78 16.26 11.33
CA PHE A 49 -3.31 14.96 10.85
C PHE A 49 -1.95 14.62 11.46
N ASP A 50 -1.91 13.55 12.25
CA ASP A 50 -0.74 13.18 13.03
C ASP A 50 0.09 12.07 12.36
N ARG A 51 1.08 11.56 13.10
CA ARG A 51 2.01 10.54 12.61
C ARG A 51 1.35 9.18 12.44
N ASP A 52 0.36 8.85 13.25
CA ASP A 52 -0.32 7.57 13.15
C ASP A 52 -1.33 7.59 12.00
N ASP A 53 -1.99 8.74 11.78
CA ASP A 53 -2.80 8.97 10.57
C ASP A 53 -1.94 8.86 9.29
N MET A 54 -0.74 9.44 9.28
CA MET A 54 0.18 9.34 8.15
C MET A 54 0.67 7.90 7.90
N ARG A 55 0.89 7.13 8.96
CA ARG A 55 1.22 5.71 8.82
C ARG A 55 0.07 4.92 8.23
N ALA A 56 -1.15 5.15 8.72
CA ALA A 56 -2.33 4.47 8.21
C ALA A 56 -2.54 4.77 6.71
N LEU A 57 -2.38 6.04 6.30
CA LEU A 57 -2.48 6.44 4.89
C LEU A 57 -1.37 5.84 4.02
N ALA A 58 -0.14 5.75 4.54
CA ALA A 58 0.97 5.09 3.85
C ALA A 58 0.75 3.58 3.70
N ASP A 59 0.25 2.91 4.73
CA ASP A 59 -0.08 1.48 4.70
C ASP A 59 -1.25 1.22 3.74
N PHE A 60 -2.26 2.09 3.71
CA PHE A 60 -3.34 2.07 2.73
C PHE A 60 -2.80 2.21 1.31
N SER A 61 -1.96 3.21 1.05
CA SER A 61 -1.33 3.42 -0.26
C SER A 61 -0.51 2.20 -0.72
N ASN A 62 0.24 1.56 0.19
CA ASN A 62 0.96 0.34 -0.14
C ASN A 62 0.00 -0.81 -0.47
N LEU A 63 -1.08 -0.95 0.30
CA LEU A 63 -2.08 -1.99 0.08
C LEU A 63 -2.79 -1.83 -1.26
N THR A 64 -3.19 -0.62 -1.61
CA THR A 64 -3.80 -0.33 -2.92
C THR A 64 -2.83 -0.71 -4.02
N GLY A 65 -1.58 -0.22 -3.98
CA GLY A 65 -0.57 -0.53 -4.99
C GLY A 65 -0.33 -2.03 -5.19
N VAL A 66 -0.22 -2.82 -4.11
CA VAL A 66 -0.09 -4.28 -4.22
C VAL A 66 -1.35 -4.92 -4.79
N THR A 67 -2.53 -4.45 -4.38
CA THR A 67 -3.81 -5.02 -4.81
C THR A 67 -4.04 -4.80 -6.31
N PHE A 68 -3.81 -3.58 -6.80
CA PHE A 68 -3.92 -3.26 -8.23
C PHE A 68 -2.85 -3.97 -9.06
N ASN A 69 -1.63 -4.14 -8.56
CA ASN A 69 -0.61 -4.91 -9.28
C ASN A 69 -0.93 -6.40 -9.39
N GLU A 70 -1.66 -6.97 -8.41
CA GLU A 70 -1.96 -8.41 -8.39
C GLU A 70 -3.31 -8.77 -9.00
N LEU A 71 -4.26 -7.83 -9.03
CA LEU A 71 -5.63 -8.07 -9.50
C LEU A 71 -6.05 -7.13 -10.65
N GLY A 72 -5.26 -6.12 -10.97
CA GLY A 72 -5.69 -5.06 -11.87
C GLY A 72 -6.00 -5.56 -13.27
N GLU A 73 -5.18 -6.45 -13.84
CA GLU A 73 -5.42 -7.06 -15.16
C GLU A 73 -6.71 -7.90 -15.21
N ASP A 74 -7.12 -8.48 -14.07
CA ASP A 74 -8.31 -9.33 -13.96
C ASP A 74 -9.59 -8.55 -13.62
N ARG A 75 -9.46 -7.33 -13.08
CA ARG A 75 -10.57 -6.58 -12.45
C ARG A 75 -10.83 -5.21 -13.06
N LEU A 76 -9.89 -4.64 -13.82
CA LEU A 76 -9.99 -3.30 -14.36
C LEU A 76 -9.75 -3.30 -15.87
N SER A 77 -10.29 -2.30 -16.55
CA SER A 77 -9.91 -2.04 -17.93
C SER A 77 -8.46 -1.56 -18.02
N GLU A 78 -7.83 -1.69 -19.19
CA GLU A 78 -6.46 -1.20 -19.42
C GLU A 78 -6.35 0.31 -19.16
N GLU A 79 -7.38 1.08 -19.51
CA GLU A 79 -7.45 2.53 -19.26
C GLU A 79 -7.53 2.84 -17.77
N ASP A 80 -8.34 2.09 -17.01
CA ASP A 80 -8.46 2.26 -15.56
C ASP A 80 -7.18 1.84 -14.83
N LEU A 81 -6.47 0.82 -15.33
CA LEU A 81 -5.17 0.38 -14.84
C LEU A 81 -4.10 1.46 -14.99
N ILE A 82 -4.03 2.09 -16.16
CA ILE A 82 -3.10 3.18 -16.43
C ILE A 82 -3.42 4.35 -15.49
N SER A 83 -4.68 4.75 -15.41
CA SER A 83 -5.15 5.84 -14.55
C SER A 83 -4.85 5.56 -13.07
N SER A 84 -5.09 4.33 -12.62
CA SER A 84 -4.77 3.87 -11.27
C SER A 84 -3.27 3.97 -10.98
N ASN A 85 -2.41 3.55 -11.91
CA ASN A 85 -0.96 3.62 -11.73
C ASN A 85 -0.45 5.07 -11.68
N GLU A 86 -0.96 5.95 -12.54
CA GLU A 86 -0.64 7.38 -12.51
C GLU A 86 -1.04 8.02 -11.18
N LEU A 87 -2.26 7.74 -10.72
CA LEU A 87 -2.79 8.24 -9.46
C LEU A 87 -2.00 7.70 -8.25
N GLN A 88 -1.58 6.43 -8.30
CA GLN A 88 -0.76 5.81 -7.27
C GLN A 88 0.64 6.46 -7.18
N CYS A 89 1.26 6.78 -8.32
CA CYS A 89 2.52 7.53 -8.38
C CYS A 89 2.36 8.95 -7.80
N ALA A 90 1.32 9.67 -8.23
CA ALA A 90 1.04 11.02 -7.74
C ALA A 90 0.76 11.06 -6.23
N LEU A 91 0.05 10.05 -5.71
CA LEU A 91 -0.15 9.87 -4.28
C LEU A 91 1.18 9.65 -3.55
N SER A 92 2.03 8.74 -4.05
CA SER A 92 3.34 8.46 -3.45
C SER A 92 4.24 9.70 -3.38
N ASP A 93 4.26 10.49 -4.45
CA ASP A 93 5.03 11.73 -4.50
C ASP A 93 4.50 12.78 -3.51
N SER A 94 3.17 12.93 -3.45
CA SER A 94 2.50 13.84 -2.51
C SER A 94 2.78 13.46 -1.05
N LEU A 95 2.68 12.17 -0.71
CA LEU A 95 2.97 11.66 0.64
C LEU A 95 4.45 11.85 1.00
N THR A 96 5.36 11.62 0.05
CA THR A 96 6.80 11.79 0.26
C THR A 96 7.15 13.26 0.49
N SER A 97 6.63 14.16 -0.35
CA SER A 97 6.81 15.62 -0.20
C SER A 97 6.29 16.10 1.17
N LEU A 98 5.06 15.70 1.51
CA LEU A 98 4.43 16.03 2.79
C LEU A 98 5.28 15.51 3.97
N TYR A 99 5.77 14.28 3.90
CA TYR A 99 6.61 13.69 4.95
C TYR A 99 7.93 14.43 5.12
N LEU A 100 8.65 14.68 4.04
CA LEU A 100 9.94 15.38 4.05
C LEU A 100 9.80 16.79 4.59
N ARG A 101 8.73 17.50 4.21
CA ARG A 101 8.45 18.86 4.70
C ARG A 101 8.18 18.88 6.20
N THR A 102 7.31 18.00 6.69
CA THR A 102 7.01 17.87 8.12
C THR A 102 8.27 17.53 8.93
N TYR A 103 9.07 16.58 8.44
CA TYR A 103 10.33 16.19 9.08
C TYR A 103 11.34 17.33 9.13
N LYS A 104 11.58 18.01 8.00
CA LYS A 104 12.51 19.14 7.91
C LYS A 104 12.12 20.28 8.86
N ASN A 105 10.82 20.56 8.97
CA ASN A 105 10.29 21.62 9.81
C ASN A 105 10.12 21.20 11.28
N LYS A 106 10.41 19.93 11.64
CA LYS A 106 10.16 19.35 12.97
C LYS A 106 8.71 19.60 13.45
N ALA A 107 7.77 19.59 12.51
CA ALA A 107 6.37 19.85 12.80
C ALA A 107 5.71 18.61 13.42
N LYS A 108 4.74 18.85 14.31
CA LYS A 108 3.97 17.77 14.96
C LYS A 108 2.92 17.17 14.03
N PHE A 109 2.32 18.01 13.17
CA PHE A 109 1.22 17.63 12.28
C PHE A 109 1.65 17.78 10.82
N TYR A 110 1.04 16.97 9.97
CA TYR A 110 1.23 17.01 8.53
C TYR A 110 0.23 18.00 7.93
N VAL A 111 0.76 19.05 7.31
CA VAL A 111 -0.03 20.10 6.66
C VAL A 111 0.27 20.08 5.16
N PRO A 112 -0.67 19.63 4.31
CA PRO A 112 -0.47 19.55 2.87
C PRO A 112 -0.55 20.94 2.20
N THR A 113 0.01 21.05 1.00
CA THR A 113 -0.35 22.12 0.07
C THR A 113 -1.75 21.86 -0.52
N GLY A 114 -2.35 22.86 -1.17
CA GLY A 114 -3.65 22.67 -1.83
C GLY A 114 -3.62 21.58 -2.91
N GLU A 115 -2.52 21.47 -3.65
CA GLU A 115 -2.32 20.44 -4.68
C GLU A 115 -2.16 19.05 -4.05
N GLU A 116 -1.29 18.90 -3.05
CA GLU A 116 -1.10 17.62 -2.35
C GLU A 116 -2.40 17.15 -1.70
N LEU A 117 -3.17 18.06 -1.08
CA LEU A 117 -4.45 17.71 -0.48
C LEU A 117 -5.42 17.16 -1.53
N LYS A 118 -5.53 17.85 -2.67
CA LYS A 118 -6.40 17.44 -3.77
C LYS A 118 -6.00 16.07 -4.29
N THR A 119 -4.72 15.83 -4.56
CA THR A 119 -4.23 14.53 -5.05
C THR A 119 -4.49 13.41 -4.04
N ILE A 120 -4.25 13.65 -2.74
CA ILE A 120 -4.51 12.64 -1.70
C ILE A 120 -6.01 12.33 -1.61
N GLN A 121 -6.88 13.35 -1.67
CA GLN A 121 -8.34 13.17 -1.65
C GLN A 121 -8.85 12.42 -2.88
N GLU A 122 -8.38 12.77 -4.08
CA GLU A 122 -8.72 12.09 -5.33
C GLU A 122 -8.31 10.61 -5.29
N ALA A 123 -7.09 10.32 -4.84
CA ALA A 123 -6.60 8.95 -4.72
C ALA A 123 -7.43 8.11 -3.72
N VAL A 124 -7.73 8.65 -2.55
CA VAL A 124 -8.55 7.95 -1.55
C VAL A 124 -9.98 7.73 -2.05
N THR A 125 -10.58 8.73 -2.70
CA THR A 125 -11.93 8.63 -3.27
C THR A 125 -12.01 7.56 -4.36
N PHE A 126 -10.96 7.41 -5.17
CA PHE A 126 -10.89 6.39 -6.21
C PHE A 126 -10.63 4.99 -5.64
N PHE A 127 -9.64 4.85 -4.76
CA PHE A 127 -9.21 3.53 -4.28
C PHE A 127 -10.12 2.93 -3.21
N LEU A 128 -10.70 3.73 -2.33
CA LEU A 128 -11.45 3.22 -1.18
C LEU A 128 -12.65 2.35 -1.59
N PRO A 129 -13.53 2.74 -2.54
CA PRO A 129 -14.67 1.91 -2.96
C PRO A 129 -14.23 0.58 -3.60
N VAL A 130 -13.19 0.60 -4.44
CA VAL A 130 -12.66 -0.61 -5.09
C VAL A 130 -12.12 -1.57 -4.03
N MET A 131 -11.39 -1.05 -3.06
CA MET A 131 -10.85 -1.85 -1.99
C MET A 131 -11.95 -2.41 -1.08
N GLU A 132 -13.01 -1.66 -0.77
CA GLU A 132 -14.17 -2.16 -0.03
C GLU A 132 -14.87 -3.31 -0.77
N GLU A 133 -14.99 -3.24 -2.10
CA GLU A 133 -15.55 -4.32 -2.91
C GLU A 133 -14.70 -5.58 -2.84
N ILE A 134 -13.37 -5.44 -2.97
CA ILE A 134 -12.43 -6.58 -2.87
C ILE A 134 -12.47 -7.21 -1.48
N VAL A 135 -12.61 -6.40 -0.42
CA VAL A 135 -12.75 -6.94 0.94
C VAL A 135 -14.06 -7.71 1.11
N LYS A 136 -15.17 -7.20 0.57
CA LYS A 136 -16.48 -7.90 0.63
C LYS A 136 -16.46 -9.21 -0.13
N ASP A 137 -15.85 -9.23 -1.32
CA ASP A 137 -15.79 -10.41 -2.18
C ASP A 137 -14.79 -11.46 -1.65
N SER A 138 -13.62 -11.02 -1.17
CA SER A 138 -12.52 -11.92 -0.81
C SER A 138 -11.64 -11.38 0.31
N PRO A 139 -12.12 -11.38 1.57
CA PRO A 139 -11.39 -10.77 2.69
C PRO A 139 -10.05 -11.48 3.00
N LYS A 140 -9.92 -12.76 2.63
CA LYS A 140 -8.66 -13.52 2.75
C LYS A 140 -7.56 -13.03 1.79
N LEU A 141 -7.93 -12.48 0.63
CA LEU A 141 -6.96 -11.92 -0.32
C LEU A 141 -6.35 -10.62 0.23
N ILE A 142 -7.16 -9.79 0.88
CA ILE A 142 -6.69 -8.55 1.50
C ILE A 142 -5.62 -8.82 2.55
N ILE A 143 -5.77 -9.86 3.37
CA ILE A 143 -4.72 -10.24 4.32
C ILE A 143 -3.44 -10.70 3.61
N LYS A 144 -3.57 -11.46 2.52
CA LYS A 144 -2.42 -11.89 1.73
C LYS A 144 -1.67 -10.67 1.18
N PHE A 145 -2.37 -9.67 0.67
CA PHE A 145 -1.78 -8.43 0.18
C PHE A 145 -1.22 -7.58 1.31
N TRP A 146 -1.93 -7.42 2.43
CA TRP A 146 -1.45 -6.73 3.62
C TRP A 146 -0.16 -7.33 4.19
N ASN A 147 0.00 -8.65 4.13
CA ASN A 147 1.26 -9.26 4.55
C ASN A 147 2.41 -9.02 3.54
N LYS A 148 2.09 -8.77 2.26
CA LYS A 148 3.08 -8.34 1.26
C LYS A 148 3.50 -6.88 1.48
N THR A 149 2.61 -6.01 1.96
CA THR A 149 2.90 -4.59 2.19
C THR A 149 3.81 -4.33 3.39
N LYS A 150 3.83 -5.23 4.38
CA LYS A 150 4.65 -5.12 5.61
C LYS A 150 6.16 -4.94 5.40
N ASN A 151 6.66 -5.16 4.19
CA ASN A 151 8.08 -4.99 3.83
C ASN A 151 8.33 -3.80 2.88
N LEU A 152 7.33 -2.98 2.55
CA LEU A 152 7.45 -1.90 1.55
C LEU A 152 7.77 -0.54 2.18
N MET A 153 7.34 -0.26 3.42
CA MET A 153 7.71 0.96 4.15
C MET A 153 8.08 0.69 5.61
N THR A 154 9.16 -0.08 5.83
CA THR A 154 9.79 -0.15 7.16
C THR A 154 10.86 0.95 7.30
N ARG A 155 10.50 2.03 8.01
CA ARG A 155 11.38 2.88 8.85
C ARG A 155 12.61 3.61 8.20
N PRO A 156 12.83 4.92 8.47
CA PRO A 156 14.03 5.65 8.02
C PRO A 156 15.36 5.16 8.62
N ASP A 157 15.31 4.39 9.72
CA ASP A 157 16.46 3.72 10.34
C ASP A 157 16.88 2.43 9.59
N GLY A 158 16.19 2.07 8.51
CA GLY A 158 16.50 0.90 7.71
C GLY A 158 16.09 1.04 6.25
N ALA A 159 16.82 1.90 5.52
CA ALA A 159 16.85 1.98 4.06
C ALA A 159 15.50 2.28 3.37
N TYR A 160 15.37 3.53 2.91
CA TYR A 160 14.68 3.85 1.66
C TYR A 160 15.36 3.07 0.52
N ASN A 161 15.08 1.77 0.41
CA ASN A 161 15.32 1.03 -0.81
C ASN A 161 14.08 1.25 -1.65
N GLY A 162 14.24 2.15 -2.62
CA GLY A 162 13.18 2.69 -3.46
C GLY A 162 12.20 1.61 -3.91
N VAL A 163 10.95 2.03 -4.02
CA VAL A 163 9.93 1.38 -4.82
C VAL A 163 10.60 0.97 -6.13
N LYS A 164 10.90 -0.33 -6.26
CA LYS A 164 11.20 -0.92 -7.57
C LYS A 164 9.87 -0.94 -8.29
N VAL A 165 9.57 0.16 -8.97
CA VAL A 165 8.65 0.13 -10.10
C VAL A 165 9.30 -0.83 -11.08
N SER A 166 8.70 -2.00 -11.24
CA SER A 166 9.03 -2.92 -12.32
C SER A 166 8.62 -2.23 -13.61
N SER A 167 9.52 -1.45 -14.20
CA SER A 167 9.40 -1.05 -15.59
C SER A 167 9.47 -2.33 -16.43
N TYR A 168 8.37 -2.69 -17.07
CA TYR A 168 8.37 -3.72 -18.10
C TYR A 168 9.23 -3.21 -19.27
N GLU A 169 10.32 -3.92 -19.56
CA GLU A 169 10.93 -3.98 -20.90
C GLU A 169 10.21 -5.03 -21.74
#